data_AF-A0A969T793-F1
#
_entry.id   AF-A0A969T793-F1
#
_cell.length_a   1.000
_cell.length_b   1.000
_cell.length_c   1.000
_cell.angle_alpha   90.00
_cell.angle_beta   90.00
_cell.angle_gamma   90.00
#
_symmetry.space_group_name_H-M   'P 1'
#
loop_
_entity.id
_entity.type
_entity.pdbx_description
1 polymer ?
#
loop_
_entity_poly.entity_id
_entity_poly.type
_entity_poly.pdbx_seq_one_letter_code
_entity_poly.pdbx_strand_id
1 'polypeptide(L)'
;MKPGLKAEIEHIELKSGKALIRKTFNNLEQACKWLTENQDALIELTIESDDFLSAEDRKRLNECHENIISIIPMINRSRQEIKNETIVDLNKNMLELFKDYFRFKHQQHPPEEILELFNEINSGEGE
;
A
#
# COMPACT_ATOMS: atom_id res chain seq x y z
N MET A 1 47.03 13.84 20.93
CA MET A 1 46.88 12.38 21.15
C MET A 1 48.26 11.81 21.48
N LYS A 2 48.40 11.06 22.59
CA LYS A 2 49.68 10.40 22.95
C LYS A 2 49.60 8.91 22.56
N PRO A 3 50.62 8.32 21.93
CA PRO A 3 50.63 6.90 21.58
C PRO A 3 50.57 6.03 22.84
N GLY A 4 49.72 4.99 22.88
CA GLY A 4 49.66 4.00 23.96
C GLY A 4 48.48 4.11 24.93
N LEU A 5 47.58 5.08 24.76
CA LEU A 5 46.33 5.16 25.54
C LEU A 5 45.16 4.53 24.77
N LYS A 6 44.29 3.81 25.48
CA LYS A 6 43.07 3.21 24.91
C LYS A 6 42.20 4.32 24.30
N ALA A 7 41.68 4.07 23.11
CA ALA A 7 40.80 5.00 22.41
C ALA A 7 39.54 5.26 23.27
N GLU A 8 39.24 6.53 23.50
CA GLU A 8 37.95 6.94 24.07
C GLU A 8 36.88 6.80 22.99
N ILE A 9 35.90 5.94 23.25
CA ILE A 9 34.75 5.72 22.39
C ILE A 9 33.58 6.44 23.03
N GLU A 10 33.05 7.45 22.36
CA GLU A 10 31.86 8.18 22.80
C GLU A 10 30.69 7.82 21.88
N HIS A 11 29.56 7.45 22.48
CA HIS A 11 28.36 7.08 21.76
C HIS A 11 27.53 8.33 21.49
N ILE A 12 27.49 8.78 20.23
CA ILE A 12 26.73 9.96 19.83
C ILE A 12 25.32 9.52 19.44
N GLU A 13 24.31 9.92 20.21
CA GLU A 13 22.91 9.65 19.86
C GLU A 13 22.50 10.43 18.60
N LEU A 14 21.81 9.74 17.70
CA LEU A 14 21.23 10.36 16.51
C LEU A 14 20.08 11.27 16.93
N LYS A 15 20.19 12.56 16.62
CA LYS A 15 19.20 13.59 16.99
C LYS A 15 18.13 13.81 15.91
N SER A 16 18.19 13.09 14.79
CA SER A 16 17.33 13.32 13.63
C SER A 16 16.88 12.03 12.97
N GLY A 17 15.66 12.08 12.40
CA GLY A 17 14.99 10.97 11.74
C GLY A 17 13.58 10.78 12.29
N LYS A 18 12.62 10.46 11.43
CA LYS A 18 11.27 10.05 11.86
C LYS A 18 11.31 8.60 12.31
N ALA A 19 10.70 8.30 13.45
CA ALA A 19 10.63 6.93 13.96
C ALA A 19 9.75 6.07 13.06
N LEU A 20 10.17 4.83 12.76
CA LEU A 20 9.32 3.85 12.10
C LEU A 20 8.43 3.16 13.13
N ILE A 21 7.12 3.42 13.04
CA ILE A 21 6.11 2.85 13.92
C ILE A 21 5.31 1.81 13.17
N ARG A 22 5.26 0.59 13.72
CA ARG A 22 4.44 -0.52 13.23
C ARG A 22 3.17 -0.62 14.04
N LYS A 23 2.01 -0.56 13.39
CA LYS A 23 0.73 -0.71 14.08
C LYS A 23 -0.25 -1.56 13.29
N THR A 24 -1.04 -2.31 14.05
CA THR A 24 -2.13 -3.13 13.55
C THR A 24 -3.45 -2.58 14.07
N PHE A 25 -4.44 -2.48 13.19
CA PHE A 25 -5.79 -2.10 13.54
C PHE A 25 -6.78 -3.05 12.88
N ASN A 26 -7.88 -3.33 13.54
CA ASN A 26 -9.02 -4.05 12.97
C ASN A 26 -10.18 -3.12 12.60
N ASN A 27 -9.98 -1.80 12.72
CA ASN A 27 -10.99 -0.79 12.46
C ASN A 27 -10.36 0.43 11.78
N LEU A 28 -10.92 0.81 10.62
CA LEU A 28 -10.43 1.91 9.80
C LEU A 28 -10.55 3.29 10.47
N GLU A 29 -11.65 3.57 11.16
CA GLU A 29 -11.82 4.85 11.86
C GLU A 29 -10.81 5.02 12.99
N GLN A 30 -10.53 3.95 13.75
CA GLN A 30 -9.50 3.97 14.78
C GLN A 30 -8.11 4.15 14.17
N ALA A 31 -7.83 3.49 13.05
CA ALA A 31 -6.57 3.67 12.33
C ALA A 31 -6.39 5.12 11.85
N CYS A 32 -7.40 5.69 11.17
CA CYS A 32 -7.40 7.09 10.73
C CYS A 32 -7.18 8.05 11.88
N LYS A 33 -7.90 7.89 13.00
CA LYS A 33 -7.74 8.76 14.17
C LYS A 33 -6.31 8.71 14.71
N TRP A 34 -5.78 7.50 14.89
CA TRP A 34 -4.43 7.31 15.41
C TRP A 34 -3.38 7.89 14.45
N LEU A 35 -3.56 7.73 13.15
CA LEU A 35 -2.70 8.31 12.12
C LEU A 35 -2.67 9.84 12.21
N THR A 36 -3.83 10.49 12.37
CA THR A 36 -3.92 11.95 12.56
C THR A 36 -3.19 12.43 13.83
N GLU A 37 -3.17 11.61 14.89
CA GLU A 37 -2.47 11.95 16.14
C GLU A 37 -0.94 11.73 16.06
N ASN A 38 -0.44 10.95 15.10
CA ASN A 38 0.96 10.51 15.01
C ASN A 38 1.67 10.97 13.72
N GLN A 39 1.58 12.26 13.39
CA GLN A 39 2.08 12.82 12.11
C GLN A 39 3.61 12.86 11.93
N ASP A 40 4.37 12.84 13.03
CA ASP A 40 5.83 12.93 13.00
C ASP A 40 6.53 11.55 13.06
N ALA A 41 6.00 10.58 12.31
CA ALA A 41 6.53 9.24 12.25
C ALA A 41 6.43 8.66 10.83
N LEU A 42 7.22 7.62 10.55
CA LEU A 42 7.02 6.75 9.39
C LEU A 42 6.13 5.60 9.83
N ILE A 43 5.06 5.31 9.11
CA ILE A 43 4.07 4.32 9.55
C ILE A 43 4.07 3.09 8.65
N GLU A 44 4.18 1.91 9.26
CA GLU A 44 3.83 0.64 8.63
C GLU A 44 2.53 0.16 9.28
N LEU A 45 1.46 0.15 8.49
CA LEU A 45 0.11 -0.10 8.96
C LEU A 45 -0.31 -1.51 8.53
N THR A 46 -0.83 -2.28 9.47
CA THR A 46 -1.52 -3.54 9.19
C THR A 46 -3.01 -3.35 9.46
N ILE A 47 -3.87 -3.68 8.49
CA ILE A 47 -5.32 -3.64 8.69
C ILE A 47 -5.85 -5.08 8.69
N GLU A 48 -6.32 -5.52 9.85
CA GLU A 48 -7.01 -6.79 10.03
C GLU A 48 -8.49 -6.61 9.67
N SER A 49 -8.96 -7.36 8.69
CA SER A 49 -10.35 -7.28 8.24
C SER A 49 -10.79 -8.62 7.70
N ASP A 50 -12.09 -8.89 7.81
CA ASP A 50 -12.68 -10.05 7.14
C ASP A 50 -12.77 -9.83 5.63
N ASP A 51 -12.85 -8.57 5.21
CA ASP A 51 -12.91 -8.15 3.81
C ASP A 51 -11.58 -7.53 3.35
N PHE A 52 -11.37 -7.54 2.03
CA PHE A 52 -10.24 -6.85 1.42
C PHE A 52 -10.33 -5.34 1.66
N LEU A 53 -9.17 -4.71 1.89
CA LEU A 53 -9.08 -3.27 2.02
C LEU A 53 -9.40 -2.59 0.68
N SER A 54 -10.47 -1.80 0.62
CA SER A 54 -10.92 -1.17 -0.63
C SER A 54 -9.97 -0.04 -1.08
N ALA A 55 -10.12 0.39 -2.34
CA ALA A 55 -9.39 1.54 -2.88
C ALA A 55 -9.72 2.83 -2.12
N GLU A 56 -10.99 3.03 -1.75
CA GLU A 56 -11.43 4.16 -0.95
C GLU A 56 -10.80 4.15 0.44
N ASP A 57 -10.74 2.98 1.08
CA ASP A 57 -10.13 2.86 2.41
C ASP A 57 -8.63 3.14 2.37
N ARG A 58 -7.92 2.63 1.36
CA ARG A 58 -6.51 2.97 1.14
C ARG A 58 -6.32 4.46 0.89
N LYS A 59 -7.16 5.07 0.07
CA LYS A 59 -7.09 6.50 -0.20
C LYS A 59 -7.28 7.29 1.09
N ARG A 60 -8.30 6.95 1.87
CA ARG A 60 -8.63 7.59 3.15
C ARG A 60 -7.50 7.45 4.18
N LEU A 61 -6.84 6.30 4.25
CA LEU A 61 -5.67 6.09 5.12
C LEU A 61 -4.49 6.98 4.72
N ASN A 62 -4.20 7.07 3.42
CA ASN A 62 -3.15 7.95 2.91
C ASN A 62 -3.48 9.43 3.09
N GLU A 63 -4.76 9.83 2.98
CA GLU A 63 -5.21 11.19 3.27
C GLU A 63 -5.07 11.57 4.75
N CYS A 64 -5.16 10.59 5.67
CA CYS A 64 -4.95 10.85 7.10
C CYS A 64 -3.47 11.06 7.47
N HIS A 65 -2.52 10.54 6.69
CA HIS A 65 -1.10 10.62 7.04
C HIS A 65 -0.17 10.44 5.84
N GLU A 66 0.60 11.48 5.52
CA GLU A 66 1.49 11.51 4.34
C GLU A 66 2.66 10.51 4.41
N ASN A 67 3.14 10.16 5.61
CA ASN A 67 4.34 9.32 5.76
C ASN A 67 4.04 7.84 6.04
N ILE A 68 3.00 7.29 5.42
CA ILE A 68 2.75 5.83 5.45
C ILE A 68 3.71 5.16 4.45
N ILE A 69 4.55 4.26 4.97
CA ILE A 69 5.51 3.48 4.18
C ILE A 69 4.82 2.29 3.51
N SER A 70 3.91 1.62 4.22
CA SER A 70 3.21 0.44 3.71
C SER A 70 1.89 0.21 4.43
N ILE A 71 0.89 -0.27 3.69
CA ILE A 71 -0.40 -0.73 4.22
C ILE A 71 -0.54 -2.21 3.86
N ILE A 72 -0.43 -3.07 4.88
CA ILE A 72 -0.48 -4.52 4.79
C ILE A 72 -1.90 -4.98 5.16
N PRO A 73 -2.73 -5.40 4.20
CA PRO A 73 -4.01 -6.01 4.53
C PRO A 73 -3.79 -7.43 5.10
N MET A 74 -4.38 -7.71 6.25
CA MET A 74 -4.39 -9.03 6.88
C MET A 74 -5.83 -9.54 6.90
N ILE A 75 -6.11 -10.53 6.04
CA ILE A 75 -7.46 -11.04 5.83
C ILE A 75 -7.64 -12.30 6.66
N ASN A 76 -8.63 -12.30 7.54
CA ASN A 76 -8.89 -13.43 8.44
C ASN A 76 -9.74 -14.55 7.81
N ARG A 77 -9.99 -14.52 6.49
CA ARG A 77 -10.74 -15.56 5.77
C ARG A 77 -9.91 -16.81 5.51
N SER A 78 -10.60 -17.95 5.52
CA SER A 78 -10.00 -19.22 5.15
C SER A 78 -9.60 -19.17 3.67
N ARG A 79 -8.41 -19.69 3.31
CA ARG A 79 -7.84 -19.70 1.95
C ARG A 79 -8.78 -20.24 0.85
N GLN A 80 -9.84 -20.95 1.23
CA GLN A 80 -10.86 -21.50 0.34
C GLN A 80 -11.94 -20.48 -0.08
N GLU A 81 -12.25 -19.49 0.76
CA GLU A 81 -13.29 -18.48 0.49
C GLU A 81 -12.80 -17.39 -0.48
N ILE A 82 -11.50 -17.05 -0.39
CA ILE A 82 -10.84 -16.01 -1.19
C ILE A 82 -10.80 -16.33 -2.70
N LYS A 83 -10.95 -17.60 -3.10
CA LYS A 83 -10.87 -18.01 -4.51
C LYS A 83 -12.10 -17.65 -5.35
N ASN A 84 -13.22 -17.30 -4.72
CA ASN A 84 -14.49 -17.12 -5.43
C ASN A 84 -14.85 -15.65 -5.72
N GLU A 85 -14.09 -14.70 -5.19
CA GLU A 85 -14.27 -13.28 -5.45
C GLU A 85 -13.10 -12.79 -6.29
N THR A 86 -13.37 -12.38 -7.52
CA THR A 86 -12.37 -11.97 -8.51
C THR A 86 -11.53 -10.83 -7.94
N ILE A 87 -10.30 -11.15 -7.54
CA ILE A 87 -9.35 -10.27 -6.87
C ILE A 87 -8.85 -9.23 -7.87
N VAL A 88 -9.30 -7.97 -7.72
CA VAL A 88 -8.73 -6.84 -8.46
C VAL A 88 -7.56 -6.29 -7.64
N ASP A 89 -6.34 -6.69 -7.99
CA ASP A 89 -5.12 -6.19 -7.35
C ASP A 89 -4.70 -4.86 -7.97
N LEU A 90 -5.01 -3.77 -7.26
CA LEU A 90 -4.75 -2.38 -7.69
C LEU A 90 -3.27 -1.98 -7.67
N ASN A 91 -2.37 -2.83 -7.18
CA ASN A 91 -0.93 -2.60 -7.37
C ASN A 91 -0.46 -3.04 -8.76
N LYS A 92 -1.32 -3.70 -9.55
CA LYS A 92 -1.05 -4.05 -10.94
C LYS A 92 -1.08 -2.79 -11.81
N ASN A 93 -0.34 -2.84 -12.92
CA ASN A 93 -0.38 -1.75 -13.89
C ASN A 93 -1.79 -1.57 -14.48
N MET A 94 -2.07 -0.39 -15.02
CA MET A 94 -3.38 -0.02 -15.56
C MET A 94 -3.89 -1.00 -16.65
N LEU A 95 -2.98 -1.57 -17.44
CA LEU A 95 -3.28 -2.56 -18.47
C LEU A 95 -3.77 -3.90 -17.88
N GLU A 96 -3.14 -4.39 -16.82
CA GLU A 96 -3.53 -5.64 -16.16
C GLU A 96 -4.85 -5.50 -15.41
N LEU A 97 -5.12 -4.33 -14.83
CA LEU A 97 -6.43 -4.00 -14.24
C LEU A 97 -7.56 -3.99 -15.28
N PHE A 98 -7.29 -3.43 -16.45
CA PHE A 98 -8.24 -3.46 -17.56
C PHE A 98 -8.55 -4.89 -18.02
N LYS A 99 -7.53 -5.74 -18.11
CA LYS A 99 -7.71 -7.17 -18.45
C LYS A 99 -8.53 -7.91 -17.39
N ASP A 100 -8.29 -7.66 -16.11
CA ASP A 100 -9.06 -8.25 -15.00
C ASP A 100 -10.53 -7.82 -15.07
N TYR A 101 -10.81 -6.52 -15.30
CA TYR A 101 -12.16 -6.00 -15.47
C TYR A 101 -12.87 -6.59 -16.71
N PHE A 102 -12.18 -6.66 -17.84
CA PHE A 102 -12.75 -7.18 -19.08
C PHE A 102 -13.15 -8.66 -18.93
N ARG A 103 -12.29 -9.46 -18.29
CA ARG A 103 -12.58 -10.86 -17.96
C ARG A 103 -13.78 -10.99 -17.02
N PHE A 104 -13.86 -10.14 -15.99
CA PHE A 104 -14.98 -10.16 -15.06
C PHE A 104 -16.32 -9.85 -15.76
N LYS A 105 -16.33 -8.82 -16.61
CA LYS A 105 -17.56 -8.33 -17.26
C LYS A 105 -18.02 -9.20 -18.43
N HIS A 106 -17.08 -9.71 -19.23
CA HIS A 106 -17.38 -10.41 -20.48
C HIS A 106 -17.10 -11.92 -20.42
N GLN A 107 -16.55 -12.43 -19.31
CA GLN A 107 -16.14 -13.84 -19.14
C GLN A 107 -15.17 -14.32 -20.24
N GLN A 108 -14.49 -13.38 -20.91
CA GLN A 108 -13.59 -13.62 -22.04
C GLN A 108 -12.35 -12.73 -21.90
N HIS A 109 -11.25 -13.14 -22.54
CA HIS A 109 -10.05 -12.29 -22.61
C HIS A 109 -10.28 -11.14 -23.60
N PRO A 110 -9.78 -9.93 -23.32
CA PRO A 110 -9.85 -8.84 -24.28
C PRO A 110 -9.07 -9.22 -25.55
N PRO A 111 -9.67 -9.04 -26.75
CA PRO A 111 -8.98 -9.23 -28.00
C PRO A 111 -7.84 -8.22 -28.15
N GLU A 112 -6.82 -8.58 -28.93
CA GLU A 112 -5.60 -7.78 -29.13
C GLU A 112 -5.93 -6.36 -29.61
N GLU A 113 -6.88 -6.24 -30.53
CA GLU A 113 -7.37 -4.95 -31.06
C GLU A 113 -7.93 -4.01 -29.97
N ILE A 114 -8.57 -4.55 -28.92
CA ILE A 114 -9.09 -3.76 -27.79
C ILE A 114 -7.96 -3.33 -26.84
N LEU A 115 -6.92 -4.15 -26.69
CA LEU A 115 -5.73 -3.79 -25.91
C LEU A 115 -4.89 -2.73 -26.63
N GLU A 116 -4.79 -2.81 -27.96
CA GLU A 116 -4.11 -1.82 -28.78
C GLU A 116 -4.84 -0.48 -28.73
N LEU A 117 -6.17 -0.47 -28.88
CA LEU A 117 -6.98 0.75 -28.72
C LEU A 117 -6.83 1.36 -27.32
N PHE A 118 -6.80 0.53 -26.28
CA PHE A 118 -6.58 0.99 -24.91
C PHE A 118 -5.19 1.66 -24.73
N ASN A 119 -4.14 1.06 -25.29
CA ASN A 119 -2.79 1.64 -25.26
C ASN A 119 -2.67 2.90 -26.11
N GLU A 120 -3.37 2.98 -27.24
CA GLU A 120 -3.41 4.16 -28.10
C GLU A 120 -4.02 5.36 -27.38
N ILE A 121 -5.17 5.17 -26.71
CA ILE A 121 -5.81 6.20 -25.89
C ILE A 121 -4.88 6.69 -24.78
N ASN A 122 -4.21 5.76 -24.10
CA ASN A 122 -3.31 6.09 -22.99
C ASN A 122 -1.99 6.74 -23.44
N SER A 123 -1.63 6.60 -24.72
CA SER A 123 -0.44 7.24 -25.33
C SER A 123 -0.77 8.54 -26.06
N GLY A 124 -2.05 8.81 -26.33
CA GLY A 124 -2.54 9.94 -27.13
C GLY A 124 -2.86 11.23 -26.37
N GLU A 125 -2.78 11.26 -25.04
CA GLU A 125 -2.91 12.50 -24.23
C GLU A 125 -1.55 13.21 -24.01
N GLY A 126 -0.66 13.15 -25.01
CA GLY A 126 0.72 13.61 -24.91
C GLY A 126 1.23 14.46 -26.09
N GLU A 127 0.35 15.13 -26.84
CA GLU A 127 0.72 16.25 -27.74
C GLU A 127 -0.06 17.52 -27.42
#